data_AF-A0A847C0B3-F1
#
_entry.id   AF-A0A847C0B3-F1
#
_cell.length_a   1.000
_cell.length_b   1.000
_cell.length_c   1.000
_cell.angle_alpha   90.00
_cell.angle_beta   90.00
_cell.angle_gamma   90.00
#
_symmetry.space_group_name_H-M   'P 1'
#
loop_
_entity.id
_entity.type
_entity.pdbx_description
1 polymer ?
#
loop_
_entity_poly.entity_id
_entity_poly.type
_entity_poly.pdbx_seq_one_letter_code
_entity_poly.pdbx_strand_id
1 'polypeptide(L)'
;MKINVVKNVLQANDIVADKNRRAFQEGQVLAINLISSPGSGKTTLLEKTIPALDEQGPSIVIVGDLQTTRDAERVAGSALQVTQINTGMSCHLYANQIAESLPGLDLDQAAFLFIENVGNLVCPGEFDLGENLKVVLLSIPEGDDKVAKYPTVFRAADLVLLTKIDLLGAFNYDLVRVEEDLRKLNPVAPLLPFSATTGQGMEEWLGWLKEQRGTKVGAQAKFFNA
;
A
#
# COMPACT_ATOMS: atom_id res chain seq x y z
N MET A 1 -1.47 -39.67 -3.90
CA MET A 1 -2.47 -38.58 -3.97
C MET A 1 -1.71 -37.26 -3.85
N LYS A 2 -1.56 -36.48 -4.93
CA LYS A 2 -0.86 -35.19 -4.86
C LYS A 2 -1.90 -34.11 -4.55
N ILE A 3 -1.89 -33.62 -3.32
CA ILE A 3 -2.72 -32.48 -2.91
C ILE A 3 -2.04 -31.21 -3.43
N ASN A 4 -2.60 -30.61 -4.49
CA ASN A 4 -2.16 -29.35 -5.12
C ASN A 4 -3.18 -28.24 -4.82
N VAL A 5 -3.24 -27.76 -3.57
CA VAL A 5 -4.28 -26.80 -3.16
C VAL A 5 -3.74 -25.35 -3.13
N VAL A 6 -2.49 -25.13 -2.74
CA VAL A 6 -1.93 -23.77 -2.58
C VAL A 6 -1.69 -23.07 -3.93
N LYS A 7 -1.14 -23.76 -4.94
CA LYS A 7 -0.92 -23.17 -6.28
C LYS A 7 -2.21 -22.72 -6.95
N ASN A 8 -3.32 -23.44 -6.74
CA ASN A 8 -4.58 -23.13 -7.38
C ASN A 8 -5.22 -21.85 -6.79
N VAL A 9 -5.04 -21.60 -5.49
CA VAL A 9 -5.58 -20.39 -4.84
C VAL A 9 -4.85 -19.14 -5.32
N LEU A 10 -3.51 -19.16 -5.34
CA LEU A 10 -2.73 -18.01 -5.84
C LEU A 10 -3.01 -17.74 -7.31
N GLN A 11 -3.06 -18.78 -8.16
CA GLN A 11 -3.40 -18.60 -9.57
C GLN A 11 -4.81 -18.04 -9.78
N ALA A 12 -5.80 -18.48 -8.99
CA ALA A 12 -7.14 -17.93 -9.05
C ALA A 12 -7.17 -16.46 -8.62
N ASN A 13 -6.40 -16.10 -7.59
CA ASN A 13 -6.23 -14.72 -7.16
C ASN A 13 -5.60 -13.86 -8.27
N ASP A 14 -4.53 -14.33 -8.90
CA ASP A 14 -3.80 -13.59 -9.94
C ASP A 14 -4.70 -13.28 -11.16
N ILE A 15 -5.56 -14.22 -11.56
CA ILE A 15 -6.55 -14.00 -12.62
C ILE A 15 -7.49 -12.83 -12.29
N VAL A 16 -7.84 -12.66 -11.02
CA VAL A 16 -8.71 -11.56 -10.57
C VAL A 16 -7.89 -10.27 -10.41
N ALA A 17 -6.66 -10.36 -9.90
CA ALA A 17 -5.74 -9.22 -9.81
C ALA A 17 -5.51 -8.58 -11.18
N ASP A 18 -5.37 -9.39 -12.23
CA ASP A 18 -5.26 -8.90 -13.61
C ASP A 18 -6.48 -8.11 -14.07
N LYS A 19 -7.68 -8.48 -13.62
CA LYS A 19 -8.92 -7.72 -13.92
C LYS A 19 -8.94 -6.39 -13.18
N ASN A 20 -8.61 -6.40 -11.89
CA ASN A 20 -8.53 -5.17 -11.09
C ASN A 20 -7.52 -4.19 -11.69
N ARG A 21 -6.35 -4.69 -12.10
CA ARG A 21 -5.32 -3.88 -12.73
C ARG A 21 -5.80 -3.21 -14.01
N ARG A 22 -6.57 -3.91 -14.85
CA ARG A 22 -7.18 -3.32 -16.06
C ARG A 22 -8.18 -2.24 -15.69
N ALA A 23 -9.02 -2.46 -14.68
CA ALA A 23 -9.96 -1.44 -14.21
C ALA A 23 -9.23 -0.19 -13.69
N PHE A 24 -8.13 -0.35 -12.95
CA PHE A 24 -7.31 0.79 -12.50
C PHE A 24 -6.65 1.53 -13.67
N GLN A 25 -6.19 0.80 -14.69
CA GLN A 25 -5.61 1.37 -15.90
C GLN A 25 -6.68 2.15 -16.72
N GLU A 26 -7.86 1.56 -16.91
CA GLU A 26 -8.98 2.19 -17.63
C GLU A 26 -9.48 3.45 -16.90
N GLY A 27 -9.55 3.42 -15.57
CA GLY A 27 -9.86 4.58 -14.74
C GLY A 27 -8.71 5.59 -14.61
N GLN A 28 -7.53 5.31 -15.17
CA GLN A 28 -6.33 6.14 -15.05
C GLN A 28 -5.97 6.52 -13.60
N VAL A 29 -6.20 5.59 -12.67
CA VAL A 29 -5.93 5.77 -11.24
C VAL A 29 -4.64 5.06 -10.85
N LEU A 30 -3.82 5.68 -10.01
CA LEU A 30 -2.70 4.98 -9.40
C LEU A 30 -3.20 4.21 -8.16
N ALA A 31 -3.24 2.89 -8.23
CA ALA A 31 -3.61 2.02 -7.11
C ALA A 31 -2.38 1.64 -6.27
N ILE A 32 -2.43 1.91 -4.96
CA ILE A 32 -1.33 1.69 -4.02
C ILE A 32 -1.80 0.80 -2.86
N ASN A 33 -1.13 -0.32 -2.64
CA ASN A 33 -1.39 -1.23 -1.53
C ASN A 33 -0.43 -0.93 -0.37
N LEU A 34 -0.99 -0.48 0.76
CA LEU A 34 -0.26 -0.18 1.99
C LEU A 34 -0.25 -1.42 2.89
N ILE A 35 0.93 -1.98 3.13
CA ILE A 35 1.13 -3.19 3.92
C ILE A 35 2.00 -2.85 5.14
N SER A 36 1.62 -3.31 6.33
CA SER A 36 2.39 -3.04 7.55
C SER A 36 2.04 -3.99 8.68
N SER A 37 2.77 -3.97 9.79
CA SER A 37 2.28 -4.54 11.06
C SER A 37 1.09 -3.73 11.58
N PRO A 38 0.28 -4.26 12.53
CA PRO A 38 -0.70 -3.47 13.24
C PRO A 38 -0.04 -2.26 13.92
N GLY A 39 -0.61 -1.07 13.76
CA GLY A 39 -0.14 0.14 14.44
C GLY A 39 1.10 0.81 13.81
N SER A 40 1.62 0.36 12.66
CA SER A 40 2.75 1.03 11.97
C SER A 40 2.41 2.41 11.40
N GLY A 41 1.11 2.78 11.36
CA GLY A 41 0.65 4.14 11.02
C GLY A 41 0.02 4.31 9.63
N LYS A 42 -0.53 3.25 9.01
CA LYS A 42 -1.20 3.32 7.69
C LYS A 42 -2.32 4.36 7.64
N THR A 43 -3.31 4.28 8.52
CA THR A 43 -4.40 5.27 8.58
C THR A 43 -3.88 6.69 8.78
N THR A 44 -2.91 6.88 9.68
CA THR A 44 -2.34 8.22 9.95
C THR A 44 -1.56 8.76 8.75
N LEU A 45 -0.86 7.89 8.01
CA LEU A 45 -0.26 8.26 6.72
C LEU A 45 -1.35 8.75 5.75
N LEU A 46 -2.48 8.04 5.63
CA LEU A 46 -3.58 8.43 4.75
C LEU A 46 -4.23 9.76 5.16
N GLU A 47 -4.53 9.94 6.45
CA GLU A 47 -5.09 11.20 7.00
C GLU A 47 -4.25 12.43 6.66
N LYS A 48 -2.93 12.26 6.52
CA LYS A 48 -2.00 13.34 6.14
C LYS A 48 -1.77 13.42 4.63
N THR A 49 -1.75 12.29 3.95
CA THR A 49 -1.44 12.19 2.52
C THR A 49 -2.57 12.72 1.67
N ILE A 50 -3.82 12.34 1.97
CA ILE A 50 -4.98 12.65 1.10
C ILE A 50 -5.17 14.17 0.95
N PRO A 51 -5.26 14.97 2.05
CA PRO A 51 -5.39 16.43 1.90
C PRO A 51 -4.18 17.08 1.21
N ALA A 52 -2.98 16.51 1.39
CA ALA A 52 -1.77 17.03 0.77
C ALA A 52 -1.67 16.71 -0.73
N LEU A 53 -2.51 15.80 -1.24
CA LEU A 53 -2.64 15.45 -2.65
C LEU A 53 -3.78 16.19 -3.36
N ASP A 54 -4.54 17.06 -2.68
CA ASP A 54 -5.73 17.73 -3.25
C ASP A 54 -5.44 18.37 -4.63
N GLU A 55 -4.29 19.04 -4.79
CA GLU A 55 -3.89 19.65 -6.07
C GLU A 55 -3.54 18.64 -7.17
N GLN A 56 -3.20 17.40 -6.80
CA GLN A 56 -2.92 16.30 -7.73
C GLN A 56 -4.20 15.53 -8.10
N GLY A 57 -5.30 15.74 -7.37
CA GLY A 57 -6.62 15.20 -7.63
C GLY A 57 -7.13 14.28 -6.53
N PRO A 58 -8.42 13.90 -6.58
CA PRO A 58 -9.08 13.19 -5.49
C PRO A 58 -8.51 11.80 -5.23
N SER A 59 -8.63 11.33 -3.99
CA SER A 59 -8.21 9.98 -3.60
C SER A 59 -9.41 9.13 -3.17
N ILE A 60 -9.44 7.88 -3.59
CA ILE A 60 -10.35 6.84 -3.09
C ILE A 60 -9.59 5.97 -2.09
N VAL A 61 -10.27 5.48 -1.05
CA VAL A 61 -9.67 4.56 -0.08
C VAL A 61 -10.49 3.28 0.06
N ILE A 62 -9.82 2.14 -0.03
CA ILE A 62 -10.36 0.84 0.39
C ILE A 62 -9.65 0.45 1.68
N VAL A 63 -10.40 0.21 2.76
CA VAL A 63 -9.86 -0.17 4.07
C VAL A 63 -10.18 -1.63 4.33
N GLY A 64 -9.14 -2.46 4.51
CA GLY A 64 -9.26 -3.85 4.92
C GLY A 64 -8.94 -4.02 6.40
N ASP A 65 -9.93 -4.38 7.20
CA ASP A 65 -9.74 -4.72 8.61
C ASP A 65 -10.53 -5.99 8.97
N LEU A 66 -10.11 -6.68 10.03
CA LEU A 66 -10.80 -7.86 10.53
C LEU A 66 -12.24 -7.52 10.91
N GLN A 67 -12.42 -6.38 11.58
CA GLN A 67 -13.69 -5.88 12.11
C GLN A 67 -13.66 -4.35 12.22
N THR A 68 -14.83 -3.74 12.41
CA THR A 68 -15.05 -2.30 12.62
C THR A 68 -14.83 -1.41 11.39
N THR A 69 -15.25 -0.16 11.51
CA THR A 69 -15.16 0.90 10.48
C THR A 69 -14.24 2.03 10.89
N ARG A 70 -13.45 1.86 11.97
CA ARG A 70 -12.71 2.96 12.62
C ARG A 70 -11.74 3.66 11.68
N ASP A 71 -10.98 2.90 10.90
CA ASP A 71 -10.01 3.47 9.98
C ASP A 71 -10.70 4.11 8.76
N ALA A 72 -11.80 3.52 8.27
CA ALA A 72 -12.62 4.13 7.23
C ALA A 72 -13.25 5.47 7.67
N GLU A 73 -13.80 5.55 8.87
CA GLU A 73 -14.41 6.76 9.43
C GLU A 73 -13.41 7.91 9.55
N ARG A 74 -12.14 7.60 9.89
CA ARG A 74 -11.07 8.57 10.04
C ARG A 74 -10.69 9.27 8.74
N VAL A 75 -10.75 8.56 7.62
CA VAL A 75 -10.34 9.09 6.30
C VAL A 75 -11.52 9.59 5.47
N ALA A 76 -12.76 9.23 5.84
CA ALA A 76 -13.99 9.57 5.11
C ALA A 76 -14.20 11.07 4.87
N GLY A 77 -13.73 11.93 5.78
CA GLY A 77 -13.88 13.39 5.60
C GLY A 77 -12.92 14.00 4.57
N SER A 78 -11.90 13.26 4.13
CA SER A 78 -10.86 13.75 3.21
C SER A 78 -10.84 13.01 1.87
N ALA A 79 -11.28 11.75 1.83
CA ALA A 79 -11.33 10.96 0.62
C ALA A 79 -12.59 11.26 -0.21
N LEU A 80 -12.49 11.07 -1.53
CA LEU A 80 -13.64 11.13 -2.43
C LEU A 80 -14.66 10.05 -2.09
N GLN A 81 -14.19 8.82 -1.91
CA GLN A 81 -14.98 7.67 -1.51
C GLN A 81 -14.15 6.77 -0.60
N VAL A 82 -14.82 6.12 0.34
CA VAL A 82 -14.22 5.12 1.24
C VAL A 82 -15.06 3.86 1.23
N THR A 83 -14.42 2.71 1.04
CA THR A 83 -15.06 1.39 1.15
C THR A 83 -14.38 0.58 2.24
N GLN A 84 -15.14 0.13 3.23
CA GLN A 84 -14.68 -0.81 4.25
C GLN A 84 -14.89 -2.25 3.75
N ILE A 85 -13.84 -3.07 3.83
CA ILE A 85 -13.89 -4.52 3.66
C ILE A 85 -13.64 -5.16 5.03
N ASN A 86 -14.68 -5.78 5.57
CA ASN A 86 -14.54 -6.61 6.78
C ASN A 86 -14.05 -8.00 6.36
N THR A 87 -12.79 -8.31 6.67
CA THR A 87 -12.14 -9.56 6.26
C THR A 87 -12.49 -10.75 7.16
N GLY A 88 -13.22 -10.50 8.26
CA GLY A 88 -13.62 -11.52 9.22
C GLY A 88 -12.41 -12.05 9.98
N MET A 89 -11.95 -13.26 9.64
CA MET A 89 -10.74 -13.85 10.21
C MET A 89 -9.55 -13.88 9.23
N SER A 90 -9.70 -13.33 8.02
CA SER A 90 -8.61 -13.33 7.04
C SER A 90 -7.51 -12.34 7.41
N CYS A 91 -6.27 -12.82 7.38
CA CYS A 91 -5.06 -12.07 7.72
C CYS A 91 -4.54 -11.13 6.62
N HIS A 92 -5.27 -11.03 5.50
CA HIS A 92 -4.94 -10.22 4.31
C HIS A 92 -6.20 -10.02 3.44
N LEU A 93 -6.12 -9.10 2.49
CA LEU A 93 -7.09 -8.92 1.41
C LEU A 93 -6.78 -9.85 0.22
N TYR A 94 -7.84 -10.29 -0.46
CA TYR A 94 -7.76 -11.00 -1.75
C TYR A 94 -8.19 -10.09 -2.90
N ALA A 95 -7.72 -10.38 -4.12
CA ALA A 95 -8.09 -9.64 -5.31
C ALA A 95 -9.60 -9.64 -5.58
N ASN A 96 -10.33 -10.70 -5.24
CA ASN A 96 -11.79 -10.74 -5.42
C ASN A 96 -12.54 -9.74 -4.54
N GLN A 97 -12.05 -9.48 -3.33
CA GLN A 97 -12.68 -8.50 -2.44
C GLN A 97 -12.50 -7.08 -2.99
N ILE A 98 -11.36 -6.80 -3.60
CA ILE A 98 -11.14 -5.55 -4.34
C ILE A 98 -12.08 -5.50 -5.56
N ALA A 99 -12.14 -6.56 -6.36
CA ALA A 99 -13.00 -6.64 -7.54
C ALA A 99 -14.47 -6.38 -7.22
N GLU A 100 -14.97 -6.91 -6.11
CA GLU A 100 -16.35 -6.72 -5.63
C GLU A 100 -16.64 -5.25 -5.24
N SER A 101 -15.63 -4.49 -4.83
CA SER A 101 -15.78 -3.06 -4.51
C SER A 101 -15.78 -2.15 -5.74
N LEU A 102 -15.07 -2.53 -6.81
CA LEU A 102 -14.82 -1.64 -7.96
C LEU A 102 -16.09 -1.05 -8.62
N PRO A 103 -17.20 -1.79 -8.80
CA PRO A 103 -18.40 -1.24 -9.45
C PRO A 103 -19.03 -0.04 -8.72
N GLY A 104 -18.73 0.15 -7.43
CA GLY A 104 -19.22 1.28 -6.64
C GLY A 104 -18.24 2.44 -6.54
N LEU A 105 -17.07 2.36 -7.19
CA LEU A 105 -16.02 3.37 -7.11
C LEU A 105 -15.98 4.22 -8.38
N ASP A 106 -15.90 5.53 -8.21
CA ASP A 106 -15.78 6.54 -9.27
C ASP A 106 -14.31 6.67 -9.70
N LEU A 107 -13.74 5.59 -10.24
CA LEU A 107 -12.31 5.50 -10.56
C LEU A 107 -11.86 6.58 -11.56
N ASP A 108 -12.73 6.99 -12.48
CA ASP A 108 -12.49 8.02 -13.49
C ASP A 108 -12.42 9.45 -12.90
N GLN A 109 -12.93 9.65 -11.68
CA GLN A 109 -12.88 10.91 -10.94
C GLN A 109 -11.70 10.97 -9.94
N ALA A 110 -10.94 9.88 -9.81
CA ALA A 110 -9.88 9.75 -8.82
C ALA A 110 -8.49 9.74 -9.46
N ALA A 111 -7.56 10.39 -8.78
CA ALA A 111 -6.14 10.38 -9.11
C ALA A 111 -5.41 9.17 -8.51
N PHE A 112 -5.81 8.82 -7.28
CA PHE A 112 -5.18 7.79 -6.47
C PHE A 112 -6.24 6.89 -5.86
N LEU A 113 -5.91 5.61 -5.73
CA LEU A 113 -6.67 4.64 -4.96
C LEU A 113 -5.73 4.01 -3.95
N PHE A 114 -5.98 4.24 -2.66
CA PHE A 114 -5.21 3.62 -1.59
C PHE A 114 -5.96 2.40 -1.06
N ILE A 115 -5.27 1.27 -1.01
CA ILE A 115 -5.73 0.05 -0.35
C ILE A 115 -4.98 -0.04 0.97
N GLU A 116 -5.64 0.30 2.07
CA GLU A 116 -5.11 0.01 3.40
C GLU A 116 -5.33 -1.47 3.71
N ASN A 117 -4.28 -2.28 3.62
CA ASN A 117 -4.38 -3.71 3.87
C ASN A 117 -4.48 -4.02 5.37
N VAL A 118 -4.83 -5.26 5.69
CA VAL A 118 -4.82 -5.76 7.07
C VAL A 118 -3.41 -5.62 7.66
N GLY A 119 -3.31 -5.23 8.93
CA GLY A 119 -2.04 -5.15 9.65
C GLY A 119 -1.36 -6.52 9.80
N ASN A 120 -0.54 -6.90 8.82
CA ASN A 120 0.24 -8.13 8.80
C ASN A 120 1.43 -8.02 7.81
N LEU A 121 2.63 -8.41 8.23
CA LEU A 121 3.83 -8.47 7.38
C LEU A 121 4.08 -9.85 6.74
N VAL A 122 3.23 -10.85 7.01
CA VAL A 122 3.39 -12.22 6.52
C VAL A 122 2.49 -12.46 5.31
N CYS A 123 1.17 -12.57 5.53
CA CYS A 123 0.23 -13.01 4.50
C CYS A 123 0.20 -12.06 3.28
N PRO A 124 0.10 -10.71 3.43
CA PRO A 124 -0.12 -9.82 2.28
C PRO A 124 1.01 -9.79 1.25
N GLY A 125 2.22 -10.24 1.62
CA GLY A 125 3.36 -10.25 0.71
C GLY A 125 3.24 -11.22 -0.47
N GLU A 126 2.37 -12.23 -0.37
CA GLU A 126 2.18 -13.25 -1.42
C GLU A 126 0.99 -12.98 -2.34
N PHE A 127 0.12 -12.03 -2.01
CA PHE A 127 -1.13 -11.80 -2.72
C PHE A 127 -1.08 -10.50 -3.53
N ASP A 128 -1.25 -10.65 -4.84
CA ASP A 128 -1.46 -9.53 -5.76
C ASP A 128 -2.94 -9.11 -5.72
N LEU A 129 -3.22 -7.82 -5.58
CA LEU A 129 -4.58 -7.28 -5.62
C LEU A 129 -4.89 -6.58 -6.95
N GLY A 130 -3.91 -6.50 -7.85
CA GLY A 130 -3.98 -5.74 -9.09
C GLY A 130 -3.40 -4.33 -8.97
N GLU A 131 -2.88 -3.95 -7.81
CA GLU A 131 -2.30 -2.64 -7.55
C GLU A 131 -1.11 -2.32 -8.47
N ASN A 132 -0.82 -1.03 -8.61
CA ASN A 132 0.37 -0.58 -9.33
C ASN A 132 1.62 -0.63 -8.45
N LEU A 133 1.45 -0.42 -7.15
CA LEU A 133 2.55 -0.27 -6.18
C LEU A 133 2.22 -0.95 -4.85
N LYS A 134 3.19 -1.70 -4.31
CA LYS A 134 3.19 -2.16 -2.92
C LYS A 134 4.10 -1.26 -2.08
N VAL A 135 3.54 -0.59 -1.10
CA VAL A 135 4.28 0.23 -0.13
C VAL A 135 4.24 -0.44 1.22
N VAL A 136 5.43 -0.79 1.75
CA VAL A 136 5.55 -1.44 3.05
C VAL A 136 5.94 -0.42 4.10
N LEU A 137 5.15 -0.29 5.16
CA LEU A 137 5.49 0.53 6.31
C LEU A 137 6.20 -0.34 7.36
N LEU A 138 7.36 0.13 7.80
CA LEU A 138 8.11 -0.42 8.93
C LEU A 138 8.28 0.69 9.96
N SER A 139 7.71 0.56 11.15
CA SER A 139 7.84 1.61 12.17
C SER A 139 9.03 1.38 13.11
N ILE A 140 9.61 2.46 13.64
CA ILE A 140 10.71 2.39 14.62
C ILE A 140 10.41 1.46 15.81
N PRO A 141 9.23 1.51 16.48
CA PRO A 141 8.95 0.64 17.61
C PRO A 141 8.90 -0.86 17.30
N GLU A 142 8.81 -1.26 16.04
CA GLU A 142 8.83 -2.67 15.65
C GLU A 142 10.22 -3.29 15.76
N GLY A 143 11.28 -2.47 15.69
CA GLY A 143 12.68 -2.90 15.72
C GLY A 143 13.33 -3.06 14.34
N ASP A 144 14.66 -3.05 14.33
CA ASP A 144 15.51 -2.97 13.14
C ASP A 144 15.78 -4.31 12.42
N ASP A 145 15.22 -5.41 12.93
CA ASP A 145 15.45 -6.77 12.42
C ASP A 145 14.34 -7.25 11.46
N LYS A 146 13.31 -6.43 11.24
CA LYS A 146 12.06 -6.85 10.57
C LYS A 146 12.25 -7.13 9.09
N VAL A 147 13.15 -6.42 8.42
CA VAL A 147 13.42 -6.64 6.99
C VAL A 147 13.90 -8.07 6.74
N ALA A 148 14.88 -8.54 7.53
CA ALA A 148 15.38 -9.91 7.44
C ALA A 148 14.35 -10.96 7.90
N LYS A 149 13.50 -10.63 8.89
CA LYS A 149 12.50 -11.56 9.44
C LYS A 149 11.28 -11.78 8.55
N TYR A 150 10.89 -10.81 7.73
CA TYR A 150 9.71 -10.87 6.86
C TYR A 150 10.08 -10.72 5.38
N PRO A 151 10.94 -11.59 4.82
CA PRO A 151 11.59 -11.33 3.55
C PRO A 151 10.61 -11.28 2.36
N THR A 152 9.48 -11.97 2.44
CA THR A 152 8.50 -12.03 1.35
C THR A 152 7.90 -10.66 1.04
N VAL A 153 7.44 -9.92 2.06
CA VAL A 153 6.78 -8.63 1.86
C VAL A 153 7.78 -7.55 1.43
N PHE A 154 8.98 -7.52 2.03
CA PHE A 154 10.01 -6.54 1.70
C PHE A 154 10.63 -6.79 0.31
N ARG A 155 10.68 -8.05 -0.15
CA ARG A 155 11.07 -8.37 -1.54
C ARG A 155 10.05 -7.86 -2.57
N ALA A 156 8.77 -7.88 -2.22
CA ALA A 156 7.69 -7.46 -3.11
C ALA A 156 7.42 -5.93 -3.07
N ALA A 157 8.07 -5.19 -2.16
CA ALA A 157 7.86 -3.76 -2.00
C ALA A 157 8.42 -2.95 -3.18
N ASP A 158 7.67 -1.95 -3.63
CA ASP A 158 8.17 -0.89 -4.52
C ASP A 158 8.79 0.28 -3.73
N LEU A 159 8.35 0.46 -2.47
CA LEU A 159 8.90 1.41 -1.51
C LEU A 159 8.77 0.86 -0.08
N VAL A 160 9.78 1.10 0.74
CA VAL A 160 9.69 0.91 2.19
C VAL A 160 9.64 2.28 2.87
N LEU A 161 8.53 2.56 3.56
CA LEU A 161 8.39 3.74 4.43
C LEU A 161 8.83 3.37 5.84
N LEU A 162 9.94 3.95 6.29
CA LEU A 162 10.39 3.83 7.67
C LEU A 162 9.63 4.86 8.51
N THR A 163 8.59 4.45 9.21
CA THR A 163 7.67 5.38 9.90
C THR A 163 8.04 5.62 11.36
N LYS A 164 7.55 6.75 11.89
CA LYS A 164 7.75 7.19 13.28
C LYS A 164 9.22 7.44 13.62
N ILE A 165 9.97 8.00 12.67
CA ILE A 165 11.39 8.32 12.85
C ILE A 165 11.65 9.35 13.95
N ASP A 166 10.63 10.12 14.33
CA ASP A 166 10.65 11.00 15.50
C ASP A 166 10.91 10.24 16.82
N LEU A 167 10.70 8.92 16.83
CA LEU A 167 10.96 8.05 17.98
C LEU A 167 12.35 7.43 18.00
N LEU A 168 13.22 7.70 17.02
CA LEU A 168 14.55 7.07 16.95
C LEU A 168 15.35 7.21 18.25
N GLY A 169 15.30 8.37 18.92
CA GLY A 169 16.01 8.59 20.18
C GLY A 169 15.47 7.78 21.37
N ALA A 170 14.28 7.19 21.26
CA ALA A 170 13.64 6.42 22.34
C ALA A 170 13.90 4.90 22.23
N PHE A 171 14.44 4.42 21.10
CA PHE A 171 14.67 3.00 20.84
C PHE A 171 16.12 2.76 20.45
N ASN A 172 16.66 1.61 20.84
CA ASN A 172 17.91 1.13 20.25
C ASN A 172 17.60 0.59 18.85
N TYR A 173 17.79 1.43 17.84
CA TYR A 173 17.43 1.14 16.45
C TYR A 173 18.61 1.41 15.52
N ASP A 174 19.06 0.38 14.81
CA ASP A 174 20.17 0.42 13.86
C ASP A 174 19.66 0.65 12.43
N LEU A 175 19.66 1.93 12.00
CA LEU A 175 19.25 2.30 10.63
C LEU A 175 20.12 1.64 9.56
N VAL A 176 21.43 1.49 9.83
CA VAL A 176 22.38 0.91 8.87
C VAL A 176 22.03 -0.55 8.62
N ARG A 177 21.67 -1.30 9.66
CA ARG A 177 21.20 -2.69 9.52
C ARG A 177 19.96 -2.80 8.63
N VAL A 178 18.97 -1.94 8.83
CA VAL A 178 17.74 -1.93 8.01
C VAL A 178 18.07 -1.68 6.54
N GLU A 179 18.90 -0.68 6.26
CA GLU A 179 19.35 -0.36 4.90
C GLU A 179 20.14 -1.52 4.26
N GLU A 180 21.04 -2.16 5.01
CA GLU A 180 21.80 -3.29 4.53
C GLU A 180 20.94 -4.50 4.23
N ASP A 181 20.02 -4.84 5.12
CA ASP A 181 19.11 -5.98 4.94
C ASP A 181 18.16 -5.73 3.78
N LEU A 182 17.63 -4.50 3.64
CA LEU A 182 16.78 -4.14 2.51
C LEU A 182 17.56 -4.23 1.20
N ARG A 183 18.78 -3.68 1.14
CA ARG A 183 19.61 -3.73 -0.07
C ARG A 183 19.95 -5.15 -0.49
N LYS A 184 20.20 -6.07 0.47
CA LYS A 184 20.44 -7.49 0.20
C LYS A 184 19.18 -8.20 -0.35
N LEU A 185 18.01 -7.83 0.18
CA LEU A 185 16.75 -8.50 -0.12
C LEU A 185 16.04 -7.95 -1.36
N ASN A 186 16.04 -6.63 -1.52
CA ASN A 186 15.40 -5.85 -2.57
C ASN A 186 16.28 -4.62 -2.90
N PRO A 187 17.20 -4.74 -3.88
CA PRO A 187 18.14 -3.66 -4.21
C PRO A 187 17.49 -2.48 -4.96
N VAL A 188 16.20 -2.58 -5.33
CA VAL A 188 15.50 -1.58 -6.13
C VAL A 188 14.60 -0.69 -5.27
N ALA A 189 13.97 -1.25 -4.23
CA ALA A 189 13.07 -0.48 -3.37
C ALA A 189 13.84 0.58 -2.57
N PRO A 190 13.46 1.86 -2.65
CA PRO A 190 14.00 2.88 -1.76
C PRO A 190 13.50 2.67 -0.32
N LEU A 191 14.32 3.12 0.64
CA LEU A 191 13.94 3.30 2.03
C LEU A 191 13.72 4.80 2.28
N LEU A 192 12.50 5.19 2.66
CA LEU A 192 12.14 6.58 2.89
C LEU A 192 11.81 6.82 4.37
N PRO A 193 12.62 7.59 5.11
CA PRO A 193 12.34 8.00 6.49
C PRO A 193 11.13 8.94 6.57
N PHE A 194 10.16 8.63 7.42
CA PHE A 194 8.89 9.36 7.50
C PHE A 194 8.37 9.53 8.95
N SER A 195 7.84 10.72 9.27
CA SER A 195 7.08 10.98 10.48
C SER A 195 5.81 11.78 10.17
N ALA A 196 4.66 11.16 10.39
CA ALA A 196 3.37 11.86 10.31
C ALA A 196 3.21 12.92 11.42
N THR A 197 3.92 12.77 12.53
CA THR A 197 3.85 13.69 13.68
C THR A 197 4.58 15.00 13.39
N THR A 198 5.80 14.90 12.85
CA THR A 198 6.64 16.08 12.57
C THR A 198 6.48 16.60 11.13
N GLY A 199 5.93 15.79 10.22
CA GLY A 199 5.85 16.07 8.79
C GLY A 199 7.14 15.74 8.02
N GLN A 200 8.19 15.26 8.70
CA GLN A 200 9.44 14.86 8.05
C GLN A 200 9.18 13.72 7.04
N GLY A 201 9.75 13.83 5.83
CA GLY A 201 9.58 12.84 4.77
C GLY A 201 8.31 13.02 3.94
N MET A 202 7.44 13.97 4.27
CA MET A 202 6.17 14.16 3.56
C MET A 202 6.37 14.65 2.13
N GLU A 203 7.27 15.61 1.90
CA GLU A 203 7.54 16.13 0.56
C GLU A 203 8.10 15.04 -0.35
N GLU A 204 9.04 14.25 0.15
CA GLU A 204 9.65 13.14 -0.56
C GLU A 204 8.62 12.03 -0.87
N TRP A 205 7.73 11.72 0.07
CA TRP A 205 6.64 10.76 -0.11
C TRP A 205 5.66 11.21 -1.21
N LEU A 206 5.19 12.46 -1.15
CA LEU A 206 4.26 13.01 -2.15
C LEU A 206 4.92 13.14 -3.52
N GLY A 207 6.20 13.56 -3.56
CA GLY A 207 7.01 13.61 -4.77
C GLY A 207 7.14 12.24 -5.43
N TRP A 208 7.43 11.20 -4.63
CA TRP A 208 7.50 9.82 -5.11
C TRP A 208 6.15 9.35 -5.69
N LEU A 209 5.03 9.58 -4.99
CA LEU A 209 3.69 9.24 -5.51
C LEU A 209 3.38 9.93 -6.85
N LYS A 210 3.72 11.22 -6.97
CA LYS A 210 3.53 11.99 -8.20
C LYS A 210 4.37 11.43 -9.36
N GLU A 211 5.63 11.11 -9.11
CA GLU A 211 6.51 10.47 -10.09
C GLU A 211 5.96 9.11 -10.54
N GLN A 212 5.54 8.27 -9.58
CA GLN A 212 4.97 6.96 -9.91
C GLN A 212 3.68 7.07 -10.71
N ARG A 213 2.81 8.06 -10.42
CA ARG A 213 1.61 8.29 -11.23
C ARG A 213 1.98 8.67 -12.66
N GLY A 214 2.95 9.58 -12.84
CA GLY A 214 3.44 9.98 -14.16
C GLY A 214 4.00 8.81 -14.98
N THR A 215 4.70 7.89 -14.34
CA THR A 215 5.34 6.74 -15.00
C THR A 215 4.40 5.56 -15.23
N LYS A 216 3.60 5.18 -14.23
CA LYS A 216 2.73 4.00 -14.27
C LYS A 216 1.40 4.24 -14.96
N VAL A 217 0.88 5.46 -14.90
CA VAL A 217 -0.41 5.86 -15.51
C VAL A 217 -0.17 6.79 -16.71
N GLY A 218 0.65 7.83 -16.52
CA GLY A 218 0.86 8.89 -17.53
C GLY A 218 1.58 8.45 -18.82
N ALA A 219 2.36 7.36 -18.79
CA ALA A 219 3.01 6.82 -19.98
C ALA A 219 2.01 6.29 -21.03
N GLN A 220 0.78 5.94 -20.65
CA GLN A 220 -0.23 5.38 -21.57
C GLN A 220 -1.02 6.45 -22.35
N ALA A 221 -1.21 7.65 -21.78
CA ALA A 221 -1.92 8.75 -22.47
C ALA A 221 -1.20 9.25 -23.73
N LYS A 222 0.11 8.99 -23.85
CA LYS A 222 0.91 9.33 -25.05
C LYS A 222 0.80 8.32 -26.18
N PHE A 223 0.41 7.07 -25.92
CA PHE A 223 0.29 6.03 -26.95
C PHE A 223 -1.12 5.90 -27.53
N PHE A 224 -2.16 6.40 -26.85
CA PHE A 224 -3.53 6.45 -27.37
C PHE A 224 -3.84 7.71 -28.20
N ASN A 225 -2.95 8.71 -28.20
CA ASN A 225 -3.09 9.95 -28.96
C ASN A 225 -2.11 10.04 -30.16
N ALA A 226 -1.58 8.91 -30.63
CA ALA A 226 -0.70 8.81 -31.79
C ALA A 226 -1.32 7.94 -32.88
#